data_AF-J0WQU2-F1
#
_entry.id   AF-J0WQU2-F1
#
_cell.length_a   1.000
_cell.length_b   1.000
_cell.length_c   1.000
_cell.angle_alpha   90.00
_cell.angle_beta   90.00
_cell.angle_gamma   90.00
#
_symmetry.space_group_name_H-M   'P 1'
#
loop_
_entity.id
_entity.type
_entity.pdbx_description
1 polymer ?
#
loop_
_entity_poly.entity_id
_entity_poly.type
_entity_poly.pdbx_seq_one_letter_code
_entity_poly.pdbx_strand_id
1 'polypeptide(L)'
;MPTIALIPAYEPTEILIDLTKQLFDSGFTIVVVDDGSGPDYRKIFQQCRPYAAVLSYQPNRGKGHALKTGYRYIRENFGADSVVVTMDSDGQHTVDDAQKIAKRAAAAPGALILGVRAFGPGTPVRSQFGNTVTRAVFTLSTGLRVSDTQTGLRSFTVRMLPFLFGVPGSRYEYEMNVLLQCARRNIRILEEPIQTIYRNGNKGSHFHTLRDSFRIYKNILQFAASSFLAFCIDYGLYSVLAVGLAGLGTDISVPVANITARTVSASANFAINKRFVFGNTDSTLKTGTQYFLLAAGILLGNTVLLSFLVNSLGVNQFAAKLVTELTFFILSWAGQRFWIFRRQSAHACDRAEKSQD
;
A
#
# COMPACT_ATOMS: atom_id res chain seq x y z
N MET A 1 27.41 17.25 2.02
CA MET A 1 26.34 16.95 3.01
C MET A 1 26.56 15.53 3.52
N PRO A 2 26.48 15.27 4.83
CA PRO A 2 26.61 13.92 5.36
C PRO A 2 25.56 13.00 4.73
N THR A 3 25.99 11.82 4.28
CA THR A 3 25.09 10.78 3.77
C THR A 3 25.05 9.64 4.78
N ILE A 4 23.85 9.34 5.25
CA ILE A 4 23.60 8.40 6.32
C ILE A 4 22.95 7.14 5.76
N ALA A 5 23.59 5.99 5.93
CA ALA A 5 22.98 4.70 5.66
C ALA A 5 22.25 4.21 6.92
N LEU A 6 20.92 4.08 6.85
CA LEU A 6 20.09 3.51 7.90
C LEU A 6 19.72 2.07 7.56
N ILE A 7 20.16 1.13 8.40
CA ILE A 7 20.02 -0.31 8.17
C ILE A 7 19.22 -0.95 9.32
N PRO A 8 17.91 -1.18 9.18
CA PRO A 8 17.17 -2.03 10.11
C PRO A 8 17.56 -3.49 9.88
N ALA A 9 17.86 -4.22 10.96
CA ALA A 9 18.28 -5.61 10.91
C ALA A 9 17.54 -6.45 11.96
N TYR A 10 17.10 -7.64 11.56
CA TYR A 10 16.56 -8.66 12.45
C TYR A 10 17.17 -10.00 12.07
N GLU A 11 17.81 -10.66 13.02
CA GLU A 11 18.51 -11.93 12.82
C GLU A 11 19.51 -11.90 11.63
N PRO A 12 20.41 -10.89 11.54
CA PRO A 12 21.28 -10.74 10.38
C PRO A 12 22.36 -11.82 10.30
N THR A 13 22.98 -11.95 9.12
CA THR A 13 24.18 -12.78 8.90
C THR A 13 25.44 -11.91 8.82
N GLU A 14 26.61 -12.52 8.59
CA GLU A 14 27.88 -11.79 8.42
C GLU A 14 27.87 -10.80 7.24
N ILE A 15 26.92 -10.93 6.31
CA ILE A 15 26.68 -9.97 5.22
C ILE A 15 26.52 -8.53 5.75
N LEU A 16 25.89 -8.36 6.93
CA LEU A 16 25.74 -7.04 7.53
C LEU A 16 27.10 -6.41 7.87
N ILE A 17 28.08 -7.20 8.32
CA ILE A 17 29.42 -6.72 8.66
C ILE A 17 30.11 -6.23 7.40
N ASP A 18 30.10 -7.03 6.33
CA ASP A 18 30.68 -6.66 5.05
C ASP A 18 30.04 -5.40 4.47
N LEU A 19 28.70 -5.29 4.54
CA LEU A 19 27.97 -4.13 4.07
C LEU A 19 28.33 -2.87 4.86
N THR A 20 28.40 -2.94 6.19
CA THR A 20 28.80 -1.78 7.01
C THR A 20 30.23 -1.34 6.72
N LYS A 21 31.16 -2.29 6.52
CA LYS A 21 32.53 -1.96 6.14
C LYS A 21 32.60 -1.27 4.77
N GLN A 22 31.95 -1.83 3.74
CA GLN A 22 31.95 -1.23 2.40
C GLN A 22 31.33 0.17 2.37
N LEU A 23 30.25 0.39 3.12
CA LEU A 23 29.62 1.71 3.25
C LEU A 23 30.54 2.71 3.96
N PHE A 24 31.25 2.27 5.00
CA PHE A 24 32.18 3.10 5.75
C PHE A 24 33.36 3.52 4.88
N ASP A 25 33.97 2.57 4.18
CA ASP A 25 35.06 2.81 3.23
C ASP A 25 34.62 3.76 2.09
N SER A 26 33.32 3.78 1.76
CA SER A 26 32.71 4.67 0.76
C SER A 26 32.25 6.03 1.32
N GLY A 27 32.56 6.34 2.58
CA GLY A 27 32.31 7.64 3.21
C GLY A 27 30.90 7.83 3.79
N PHE A 28 30.12 6.78 3.98
CA PHE A 28 28.82 6.88 4.65
C PHE A 28 28.98 6.97 6.17
N THR A 29 28.13 7.77 6.80
CA THR A 29 27.83 7.58 8.23
C THR A 29 26.78 6.48 8.36
N ILE A 30 26.97 5.51 9.26
CA ILE A 30 26.10 4.32 9.29
C ILE A 30 25.36 4.26 10.62
N VAL A 31 24.06 4.00 10.53
CA VAL A 31 23.18 3.72 11.67
C VAL A 31 22.56 2.34 11.46
N VAL A 32 22.94 1.37 12.28
CA VAL A 32 22.35 0.04 12.31
C VAL A 32 21.35 -0.03 13.46
N VAL A 33 20.17 -0.59 13.20
CA VAL A 33 19.14 -0.81 14.22
C VAL A 33 18.84 -2.29 14.33
N ASP A 34 19.27 -2.91 15.45
CA ASP A 34 18.88 -4.26 15.84
C ASP A 34 17.43 -4.26 16.33
N ASP A 35 16.52 -4.83 15.55
CA ASP A 35 15.10 -5.02 15.87
C ASP A 35 14.88 -6.22 16.81
N GLY A 36 15.71 -6.33 17.85
CA GLY A 36 15.59 -7.33 18.91
C GLY A 36 15.92 -8.76 18.49
N SER A 37 17.02 -8.96 17.76
CA SER A 37 17.46 -10.26 17.23
C SER A 37 17.83 -11.29 18.31
N GLY A 38 18.15 -10.86 19.52
CA GLY A 38 18.49 -11.77 20.64
C GLY A 38 19.99 -11.95 20.89
N PRO A 39 20.36 -12.75 21.92
CA PRO A 39 21.74 -12.95 22.33
C PRO A 39 22.64 -13.54 21.25
N ASP A 40 22.11 -14.45 20.42
CA ASP A 40 22.88 -15.22 19.42
C ASP A 40 23.50 -14.32 18.33
N TYR A 41 22.89 -13.15 18.08
CA TYR A 41 23.32 -12.21 17.04
C TYR A 41 24.21 -11.09 17.57
N ARG A 42 24.50 -11.03 18.88
CA ARG A 42 25.28 -9.96 19.51
C ARG A 42 26.66 -9.78 18.88
N LYS A 43 27.32 -10.88 18.49
CA LYS A 43 28.66 -10.85 17.88
C LYS A 43 28.67 -10.06 16.57
N ILE A 44 27.65 -10.24 15.73
CA ILE A 44 27.52 -9.54 14.44
C ILE A 44 27.39 -8.03 14.68
N PHE A 45 26.51 -7.63 15.60
CA PHE A 45 26.32 -6.22 15.93
C PHE A 45 27.56 -5.59 16.59
N GLN A 46 28.30 -6.34 17.42
CA GLN A 46 29.57 -5.87 17.98
C GLN A 46 30.61 -5.60 16.88
N GLN A 47 30.69 -6.47 15.88
CA GLN A 47 31.60 -6.30 14.74
C GLN A 47 31.20 -5.15 13.81
N CYS A 48 29.95 -4.70 13.84
CA CYS A 48 29.50 -3.51 13.11
C CYS A 48 29.87 -2.19 13.81
N ARG A 49 30.07 -2.18 15.14
CA ARG A 49 30.33 -0.95 15.94
C ARG A 49 31.53 -0.11 15.51
N PRO A 50 32.64 -0.68 14.99
CA PRO A 50 33.75 0.12 14.45
C PRO A 50 33.36 0.99 13.26
N TYR A 51 32.30 0.61 12.54
CA TYR A 51 31.87 1.27 11.29
C TYR A 51 30.55 2.04 11.46
N ALA A 52 29.73 1.68 12.46
CA ALA A 52 28.36 2.14 12.59
C ALA A 52 27.93 2.45 14.02
N ALA A 53 27.03 3.43 14.16
CA ALA A 53 26.23 3.58 15.37
C ALA A 53 25.20 2.44 15.44
N VAL A 54 25.30 1.59 16.46
CA VAL A 54 24.41 0.43 16.63
C VAL A 54 23.41 0.70 17.74
N LEU A 55 22.13 0.81 17.36
CA LEU A 55 20.98 0.92 18.25
C LEU A 55 20.36 -0.47 18.43
N SER A 56 19.90 -0.79 19.63
CA SER A 56 19.20 -2.05 19.89
C SER A 56 18.11 -1.88 20.93
N TYR A 57 17.10 -2.74 20.85
CA TYR A 57 16.03 -2.85 21.84
C TYR A 57 15.48 -4.27 21.82
N GLN A 58 14.70 -4.64 22.84
CA GLN A 58 13.95 -5.88 22.86
C GLN A 58 12.54 -5.66 23.43
N PRO A 59 11.54 -6.49 23.03
CA PRO A 59 11.61 -7.55 22.00
C PRO A 59 11.53 -6.98 20.57
N ASN A 60 11.51 -7.85 19.55
CA ASN A 60 11.24 -7.48 18.15
C ASN A 60 9.93 -6.69 18.00
N ARG A 61 9.97 -5.57 17.27
CA ARG A 61 8.82 -4.67 17.06
C ARG A 61 8.48 -4.41 15.60
N GLY A 62 9.34 -4.87 14.68
CA GLY A 62 9.16 -4.83 13.24
C GLY A 62 9.96 -3.73 12.56
N LYS A 63 10.17 -3.91 11.25
CA LYS A 63 10.94 -3.00 10.38
C LYS A 63 10.53 -1.53 10.48
N GLY A 64 9.23 -1.23 10.53
CA GLY A 64 8.74 0.14 10.67
C GLY A 64 9.10 0.78 12.02
N HIS A 65 9.14 0.00 13.09
CA HIS A 65 9.63 0.46 14.40
C HIS A 65 11.14 0.68 14.36
N ALA A 66 11.91 -0.24 13.77
CA ALA A 66 13.35 -0.11 13.61
C ALA A 66 13.73 1.14 12.81
N LEU A 67 13.06 1.39 11.69
CA LEU A 67 13.22 2.61 10.89
C LEU A 67 12.94 3.87 11.72
N LYS A 68 11.83 3.90 12.47
CA LYS A 68 11.51 5.04 13.35
C LYS A 68 12.52 5.24 14.49
N THR A 69 13.08 4.16 15.02
CA THR A 69 14.16 4.25 16.01
C THR A 69 15.41 4.89 15.40
N GLY A 70 15.80 4.45 14.20
CA GLY A 70 16.88 5.06 13.44
C GLY A 70 16.62 6.53 13.09
N TYR A 71 15.41 6.85 12.64
CA TYR A 71 15.00 8.23 12.36
C TYR A 71 15.12 9.13 13.59
N ARG A 72 14.78 8.64 14.79
CA ARG A 72 14.90 9.42 16.02
C ARG A 72 16.35 9.80 16.28
N TYR A 73 17.23 8.81 16.25
CA TYR A 73 18.66 9.01 16.39
C TYR A 73 19.20 9.97 15.33
N ILE A 74 18.81 9.79 14.06
CA ILE A 74 19.28 10.65 12.97
C ILE A 74 18.83 12.11 13.16
N ARG A 75 17.57 12.33 13.55
CA ARG A 75 17.06 13.68 13.80
C ARG A 75 17.82 14.40 14.92
N GLU A 76 18.25 13.65 15.94
CA GLU A 76 18.93 14.21 17.11
C GLU A 76 20.42 14.48 16.88
N ASN A 77 21.05 13.79 15.91
CA ASN A 77 22.50 13.83 15.71
C ASN A 77 22.93 14.49 14.39
N PHE A 78 22.02 14.77 13.45
CA PHE A 78 22.36 15.31 12.13
C PHE A 78 21.49 16.49 11.72
N GLY A 79 22.07 17.41 10.94
CA GLY A 79 21.37 18.58 10.40
C GLY A 79 20.29 18.23 9.38
N ALA A 80 19.35 19.16 9.17
CA ALA A 80 18.18 18.97 8.29
C ALA A 80 18.54 18.65 6.83
N ASP A 81 19.69 19.15 6.36
CA ASP A 81 20.18 18.96 4.98
C ASP A 81 20.99 17.68 4.78
N SER A 82 21.23 16.90 5.84
CA SER A 82 21.82 15.57 5.69
C SER A 82 20.88 14.64 4.92
N VAL A 83 21.46 13.71 4.18
CA VAL A 83 20.72 12.75 3.37
C VAL A 83 20.68 11.41 4.10
N VAL A 84 19.50 10.81 4.16
CA VAL A 84 19.29 9.45 4.67
C VAL A 84 19.07 8.52 3.49
N VAL A 85 19.70 7.36 3.52
CA VAL A 85 19.47 6.23 2.63
C VAL A 85 19.08 5.04 3.49
N THR A 86 17.87 4.51 3.31
CA THR A 86 17.46 3.26 3.95
C THR A 86 17.95 2.09 3.10
N MET A 87 18.51 1.07 3.74
CA MET A 87 19.00 -0.15 3.07
C MET A 87 18.60 -1.39 3.85
N ASP A 88 18.29 -2.47 3.16
CA ASP A 88 18.05 -3.77 3.78
C ASP A 88 19.38 -4.43 4.19
N SER A 89 19.38 -5.20 5.29
CA SER A 89 20.58 -5.83 5.87
C SER A 89 21.08 -7.06 5.12
N ASP A 90 20.45 -7.45 4.00
CA ASP A 90 20.73 -8.67 3.26
C ASP A 90 21.72 -8.49 2.10
N GLY A 91 22.20 -7.26 1.88
CA GLY A 91 23.21 -6.94 0.87
C GLY A 91 22.70 -7.01 -0.57
N GLN A 92 21.39 -6.94 -0.80
CA GLN A 92 20.83 -6.91 -2.16
C GLN A 92 21.07 -5.59 -2.92
N HIS A 93 21.43 -4.53 -2.19
CA HIS A 93 21.66 -3.19 -2.73
C HIS A 93 23.16 -2.91 -2.82
N THR A 94 23.61 -2.36 -3.96
CA THR A 94 25.00 -1.93 -4.12
C THR A 94 25.24 -0.60 -3.38
N VAL A 95 26.48 -0.37 -2.97
CA VAL A 95 26.89 0.93 -2.41
C VAL A 95 26.79 2.04 -3.48
N ASP A 96 27.07 1.73 -4.73
CA ASP A 96 26.95 2.66 -5.85
C ASP A 96 25.50 3.14 -6.05
N ASP A 97 24.53 2.22 -5.97
CA ASP A 97 23.10 2.56 -6.04
C ASP A 97 22.68 3.43 -4.85
N ALA A 98 23.19 3.14 -3.65
CA ALA A 98 22.96 3.97 -2.46
C ALA A 98 23.51 5.39 -2.65
N GLN A 99 24.72 5.54 -3.20
CA GLN A 99 25.31 6.85 -3.52
C GLN A 99 24.51 7.59 -4.61
N LYS A 100 24.02 6.86 -5.62
CA LYS A 100 23.23 7.41 -6.71
C LYS A 100 21.92 8.03 -6.20
N ILE A 101 21.16 7.30 -5.39
CA ILE A 101 19.91 7.83 -4.83
C ILE A 101 20.16 8.92 -3.78
N ALA A 102 21.28 8.86 -3.05
CA ALA A 102 21.66 9.90 -2.11
C ALA A 102 21.92 11.24 -2.83
N LYS A 103 22.67 11.21 -3.93
CA LYS A 103 22.90 12.40 -4.79
C LYS A 103 21.59 12.97 -5.30
N ARG A 104 20.65 12.11 -5.72
CA ARG A 104 19.33 12.54 -6.18
C ARG A 104 18.50 13.18 -5.06
N ALA A 105 18.56 12.65 -3.84
CA ALA A 105 17.86 13.20 -2.68
C ALA A 105 18.44 14.56 -2.26
N ALA A 106 19.77 14.72 -2.30
CA ALA A 106 20.43 15.99 -2.05
C ALA A 106 19.97 17.08 -3.04
N ALA A 107 19.80 16.72 -4.32
CA ALA A 107 19.33 17.63 -5.37
C ALA A 107 17.82 17.91 -5.32
N ALA A 108 17.04 17.11 -4.59
CA ALA A 108 15.59 17.27 -4.46
C ALA A 108 15.12 17.25 -2.99
N PRO A 109 15.48 18.26 -2.17
CA PRO A 109 15.04 18.31 -0.77
C PRO A 109 13.52 18.21 -0.64
N GLY A 110 13.07 17.44 0.35
CA GLY A 110 11.64 17.20 0.58
C GLY A 110 10.96 16.22 -0.39
N ALA A 111 11.70 15.60 -1.32
CA ALA A 111 11.21 14.50 -2.15
C ALA A 111 11.66 13.14 -1.60
N LEU A 112 10.82 12.11 -1.82
CA LEU A 112 11.17 10.72 -1.58
C LEU A 112 11.77 10.12 -2.86
N ILE A 113 13.01 9.65 -2.79
CA ILE A 113 13.68 8.94 -3.88
C ILE A 113 13.54 7.44 -3.66
N LEU A 114 13.10 6.72 -4.69
CA LEU A 114 13.01 5.26 -4.69
C LEU A 114 14.06 4.68 -5.65
N GLY A 115 14.87 3.74 -5.14
CA GLY A 115 15.69 2.89 -5.99
C GLY A 115 14.81 1.81 -6.63
N VAL A 116 14.58 1.91 -7.94
CA VAL A 116 13.70 1.02 -8.69
C VAL A 116 14.51 -0.08 -9.37
N ARG A 117 14.21 -1.33 -9.01
CA ARG A 117 14.87 -2.49 -9.59
C ARG A 117 14.47 -2.65 -11.06
N ALA A 118 15.44 -2.97 -11.92
CA ALA A 118 15.14 -3.42 -13.27
C ALA A 118 14.54 -4.84 -13.22
N PHE A 119 13.24 -4.96 -13.48
CA PHE A 119 12.59 -6.26 -13.61
C PHE A 119 12.96 -6.86 -14.99
N GLY A 120 13.87 -7.83 -14.99
CA GLY A 120 14.40 -8.47 -16.20
C GLY A 120 14.50 -9.99 -16.08
N PRO A 121 15.06 -10.66 -17.11
CA PRO A 121 15.28 -12.11 -17.09
C PRO A 121 16.18 -12.49 -15.90
N GLY A 122 15.63 -13.22 -14.91
CA GLY A 122 16.35 -13.63 -13.69
C GLY A 122 15.72 -13.17 -12.37
N THR A 123 14.77 -12.23 -12.37
CA THR A 123 14.04 -11.88 -11.15
C THR A 123 13.07 -13.01 -10.75
N PRO A 124 13.06 -13.49 -9.49
CA PRO A 124 12.14 -14.55 -9.07
C PRO A 124 10.67 -14.18 -9.37
N VAL A 125 9.98 -15.04 -10.12
CA VAL A 125 8.58 -14.84 -10.58
C VAL A 125 7.63 -14.45 -9.44
N ARG A 126 7.86 -15.00 -8.24
CA ARG A 126 7.07 -14.69 -7.03
C ARG A 126 7.22 -13.23 -6.56
N SER A 127 8.41 -12.66 -6.67
CA SER A 127 8.66 -11.25 -6.31
C SER A 127 8.07 -10.30 -7.36
N GLN A 128 8.11 -10.69 -8.63
CA GLN A 128 7.48 -9.92 -9.71
C GLN A 128 5.96 -9.83 -9.55
N PHE A 129 5.30 -10.95 -9.21
CA PHE A 129 3.85 -10.99 -9.04
C PHE A 129 3.38 -10.13 -7.86
N GLY A 130 4.04 -10.25 -6.69
CA GLY A 130 3.73 -9.45 -5.51
C GLY A 130 3.88 -7.94 -5.75
N ASN A 131 4.95 -7.53 -6.43
CA ASN A 131 5.15 -6.13 -6.79
C ASN A 131 4.12 -5.65 -7.83
N THR A 132 3.72 -6.50 -8.79
CA THR A 132 2.70 -6.14 -9.79
C THR A 132 1.35 -5.82 -9.14
N VAL A 133 0.90 -6.66 -8.19
CA VAL A 133 -0.36 -6.44 -7.47
C VAL A 133 -0.28 -5.17 -6.63
N THR A 134 0.80 -4.97 -5.88
CA THR A 134 0.97 -3.80 -5.00
C THR A 134 1.08 -2.48 -5.80
N ARG A 135 1.75 -2.49 -6.95
CA ARG A 135 1.76 -1.36 -7.90
C ARG A 135 0.37 -1.04 -8.44
N ALA A 136 -0.39 -2.07 -8.82
CA ALA A 136 -1.76 -1.89 -9.29
C ALA A 136 -2.62 -1.25 -8.20
N VAL A 137 -2.62 -1.82 -6.99
CA VAL A 137 -3.36 -1.26 -5.83
C VAL A 137 -2.94 0.18 -5.54
N PHE A 138 -1.64 0.47 -5.52
CA PHE A 138 -1.12 1.83 -5.31
C PHE A 138 -1.64 2.80 -6.37
N THR A 139 -1.51 2.42 -7.66
CA THR A 139 -1.93 3.25 -8.79
C THR A 139 -3.44 3.48 -8.80
N LEU A 140 -4.22 2.45 -8.50
CA LEU A 140 -5.68 2.55 -8.41
C LEU A 140 -6.10 3.45 -7.24
N SER A 141 -5.39 3.38 -6.11
CA SER A 141 -5.73 4.12 -4.88
C SER A 141 -5.26 5.58 -4.88
N THR A 142 -4.19 5.90 -5.61
CA THR A 142 -3.56 7.23 -5.56
C THR A 142 -3.60 7.98 -6.88
N GLY A 143 -3.82 7.28 -8.00
CA GLY A 143 -3.64 7.83 -9.35
C GLY A 143 -2.19 8.01 -9.78
N LEU A 144 -1.21 7.83 -8.88
CA LEU A 144 0.23 7.95 -9.18
C LEU A 144 0.81 6.60 -9.59
N ARG A 145 1.75 6.62 -10.54
CA ARG A 145 2.48 5.42 -10.96
C ARG A 145 3.80 5.35 -10.22
N VAL A 146 4.04 4.20 -9.59
CA VAL A 146 5.33 3.82 -9.00
C VAL A 146 5.73 2.47 -9.58
N SER A 147 6.98 2.34 -9.96
CA SER A 147 7.60 1.22 -10.65
C SER A 147 8.02 0.10 -9.70
N ASP A 148 8.36 0.43 -8.45
CA ASP A 148 8.65 -0.55 -7.41
C ASP A 148 8.16 -0.07 -6.04
N THR A 149 7.03 -0.61 -5.59
CA THR A 149 6.46 -0.25 -4.28
C THR A 149 7.11 -1.00 -3.12
N GLN A 150 7.88 -2.04 -3.42
CA GLN A 150 8.46 -2.96 -2.44
C GLN A 150 9.98 -2.77 -2.27
N THR A 151 10.55 -1.73 -2.87
CA THR A 151 11.97 -1.41 -2.69
C THR A 151 12.27 -0.92 -1.27
N GLY A 152 13.27 -1.53 -0.63
CA GLY A 152 13.84 -1.10 0.65
C GLY A 152 14.89 0.01 0.47
N LEU A 153 15.41 0.19 -0.75
CA LEU A 153 16.39 1.22 -1.08
C LEU A 153 15.67 2.55 -1.36
N ARG A 154 15.66 3.44 -0.36
CA ARG A 154 14.98 4.74 -0.43
C ARG A 154 15.88 5.83 0.09
N SER A 155 15.77 7.04 -0.45
CA SER A 155 16.53 8.18 0.05
C SER A 155 15.70 9.44 0.16
N PHE A 156 16.01 10.24 1.18
CA PHE A 156 15.36 11.51 1.47
C PHE A 156 16.26 12.37 2.38
N THR A 157 16.01 13.67 2.42
CA THR A 157 16.68 14.58 3.37
C THR A 157 16.11 14.45 4.78
N VAL A 158 16.91 14.69 5.82
CA VAL A 158 16.47 14.71 7.24
C VAL A 158 15.24 15.60 7.49
N ARG A 159 15.04 16.66 6.69
CA ARG A 159 13.81 17.47 6.65
C ARG A 159 12.50 16.68 6.52
N MET A 160 12.53 15.47 5.95
CA MET A 160 11.34 14.61 5.81
C MET A 160 11.00 13.81 7.07
N LEU A 161 11.90 13.73 8.06
CA LEU A 161 11.68 12.92 9.27
C LEU A 161 10.41 13.29 10.04
N PRO A 162 10.05 14.58 10.26
CA PRO A 162 8.79 14.94 10.92
C PRO A 162 7.56 14.34 10.23
N PHE A 163 7.53 14.32 8.89
CA PHE A 163 6.48 13.66 8.12
C PHE A 163 6.51 12.15 8.34
N LEU A 164 7.68 11.52 8.23
CA LEU A 164 7.84 10.07 8.33
C LEU A 164 7.42 9.51 9.70
N PHE A 165 7.66 10.25 10.79
CA PHE A 165 7.18 9.85 12.12
C PHE A 165 5.66 9.77 12.21
N GLY A 166 4.94 10.66 11.52
CA GLY A 166 3.49 10.71 11.51
C GLY A 166 2.81 9.59 10.68
N VAL A 167 3.59 8.80 9.93
CA VAL A 167 3.05 7.70 9.13
C VAL A 167 2.76 6.48 10.02
N PRO A 168 1.54 5.90 9.97
CA PRO A 168 1.19 4.72 10.78
C PRO A 168 1.89 3.46 10.27
N GLY A 169 2.03 2.47 11.16
CA GLY A 169 2.69 1.19 10.86
C GLY A 169 3.97 0.99 11.68
N SER A 170 4.24 -0.27 12.00
CA SER A 170 5.42 -0.69 12.78
C SER A 170 6.16 -1.87 12.15
N ARG A 171 5.59 -2.54 11.14
CA ARG A 171 6.30 -3.60 10.40
C ARG A 171 6.44 -3.21 8.93
N TYR A 172 6.50 -4.17 8.02
CA TYR A 172 6.70 -3.95 6.59
C TYR A 172 5.62 -3.08 5.93
N GLU A 173 4.39 -3.02 6.48
CA GLU A 173 3.33 -2.15 5.95
C GLU A 173 3.67 -0.66 6.05
N TYR A 174 4.57 -0.28 6.95
CA TYR A 174 4.99 1.09 7.14
C TYR A 174 5.50 1.71 5.83
N GLU A 175 6.31 0.95 5.08
CA GLU A 175 6.92 1.42 3.84
C GLU A 175 5.87 1.70 2.75
N MET A 176 4.82 0.88 2.66
CA MET A 176 3.68 1.13 1.78
C MET A 176 2.86 2.34 2.24
N ASN A 177 2.63 2.47 3.54
CA ASN A 177 1.93 3.62 4.12
C ASN A 177 2.68 4.92 3.85
N VAL A 178 4.02 4.92 3.84
CA VAL A 178 4.82 6.10 3.46
C VAL A 178 4.49 6.51 2.03
N LEU A 179 4.46 5.58 1.07
CA LEU A 179 4.11 5.89 -0.32
C LEU A 179 2.69 6.48 -0.44
N LEU A 180 1.71 5.84 0.21
CA LEU A 180 0.32 6.30 0.21
C LEU A 180 0.19 7.71 0.83
N GLN A 181 0.93 7.98 1.91
CA GLN A 181 0.92 9.29 2.58
C GLN A 181 1.66 10.35 1.76
N CYS A 182 2.74 9.99 1.06
CA CYS A 182 3.39 10.89 0.11
C CYS A 182 2.42 11.32 -0.98
N ALA A 183 1.71 10.37 -1.58
CA ALA A 183 0.69 10.65 -2.59
C ALA A 183 -0.42 11.57 -2.06
N ARG A 184 -0.93 11.31 -0.85
CA ARG A 184 -1.98 12.13 -0.22
C ARG A 184 -1.54 13.56 0.09
N ARG A 185 -0.26 13.76 0.42
CA ARG A 185 0.31 15.08 0.77
C ARG A 185 0.99 15.77 -0.40
N ASN A 186 0.86 15.24 -1.62
CA ASN A 186 1.55 15.73 -2.82
C ASN A 186 3.08 15.84 -2.63
N ILE A 187 3.67 14.97 -1.81
CA ILE A 187 5.12 14.85 -1.69
C ILE A 187 5.63 14.15 -2.94
N ARG A 188 6.60 14.77 -3.62
CA ARG A 188 7.19 14.24 -4.85
C ARG A 188 7.85 12.89 -4.57
N ILE A 189 7.49 11.89 -5.36
CA ILE A 189 8.15 10.59 -5.41
C ILE A 189 8.94 10.56 -6.71
N LEU A 190 10.25 10.38 -6.62
CA LEU A 190 11.15 10.29 -7.77
C LEU A 190 11.76 8.90 -7.81
N GLU A 191 11.94 8.38 -9.02
CA GLU A 191 12.44 7.03 -9.23
C GLU A 191 13.83 7.07 -9.86
N GLU A 192 14.73 6.24 -9.35
CA GLU A 192 16.08 6.10 -9.87
C GLU A 192 16.35 4.61 -10.14
N PRO A 193 16.72 4.20 -11.36
CA PRO A 193 17.01 2.81 -11.66
C PRO A 193 18.23 2.32 -10.88
N ILE A 194 18.14 1.11 -10.31
CA ILE A 194 19.21 0.46 -9.53
C ILE A 194 19.48 -0.97 -10.00
N GLN A 195 20.69 -1.45 -9.76
CA GLN A 195 21.05 -2.85 -9.98
C GLN A 195 20.54 -3.70 -8.80
N THR A 196 20.07 -4.90 -9.09
CA THR A 196 19.65 -5.85 -8.04
C THR A 196 20.63 -7.00 -7.99
N ILE A 197 21.34 -7.16 -6.87
CA ILE A 197 22.20 -8.32 -6.67
C ILE A 197 21.37 -9.46 -6.08
N TYR A 198 21.14 -10.51 -6.87
CA TYR A 198 20.53 -11.75 -6.38
C TYR A 198 21.62 -12.70 -5.87
N ARG A 199 21.92 -12.69 -4.56
CA ARG A 199 22.84 -13.68 -3.95
C ARG A 199 22.09 -14.93 -3.47
N ASN A 200 22.49 -16.10 -3.99
CA ASN A 200 22.17 -17.44 -3.48
C ASN A 200 20.72 -17.68 -3.01
N GLY A 201 19.73 -17.42 -3.89
CA GLY A 201 18.37 -17.92 -3.71
C GLY A 201 17.59 -17.40 -2.50
N ASN A 202 17.87 -16.19 -2.01
CA ASN A 202 17.14 -15.52 -0.92
C ASN A 202 17.16 -16.25 0.45
N LYS A 203 18.11 -17.14 0.73
CA LYS A 203 18.14 -17.86 2.02
C LYS A 203 18.37 -16.97 3.26
N GLY A 204 18.90 -15.76 3.09
CA GLY A 204 19.12 -14.78 4.17
C GLY A 204 18.08 -13.67 4.27
N SER A 205 17.10 -13.62 3.37
CA SER A 205 16.01 -12.66 3.48
C SER A 205 14.97 -13.28 4.42
N HIS A 206 14.93 -12.83 5.68
CA HIS A 206 13.82 -13.12 6.61
C HIS A 206 12.48 -12.52 6.13
N PHE A 207 12.39 -12.08 4.88
CA PHE A 207 11.16 -11.81 4.18
C PHE A 207 10.43 -13.14 3.89
N HIS A 208 9.64 -13.59 4.85
CA HIS A 208 8.62 -14.63 4.63
C HIS A 208 7.49 -14.00 3.78
N THR A 209 7.76 -13.83 2.48
CA THR A 209 6.99 -13.10 1.45
C THR A 209 5.47 -13.33 1.50
N LEU A 210 5.02 -14.50 1.95
CA LEU A 210 3.62 -14.88 1.96
C LEU A 210 2.91 -14.64 3.30
N ARG A 211 3.60 -14.70 4.45
CA ARG A 211 2.95 -14.59 5.77
C ARG A 211 2.83 -13.14 6.24
N ASP A 212 3.83 -12.31 5.95
CA ASP A 212 3.85 -10.90 6.36
C ASP A 212 3.10 -10.01 5.39
N SER A 213 3.16 -10.32 4.09
CA SER A 213 2.29 -9.68 3.11
C SER A 213 0.82 -10.07 3.29
N PHE A 214 0.53 -11.22 3.94
CA PHE A 214 -0.84 -11.65 4.21
C PHE A 214 -1.63 -10.66 5.04
N ARG A 215 -1.04 -9.81 5.91
CA ARG A 215 -1.86 -8.85 6.67
C ARG A 215 -2.31 -7.66 5.82
N ILE A 216 -1.45 -7.21 4.93
CA ILE A 216 -1.75 -6.17 3.92
C ILE A 216 -2.75 -6.74 2.89
N TYR A 217 -2.49 -7.95 2.40
CA TYR A 217 -3.39 -8.65 1.49
C TYR A 217 -4.69 -9.08 2.17
N LYS A 218 -4.72 -9.44 3.46
CA LYS A 218 -5.90 -9.96 4.14
C LYS A 218 -7.03 -8.94 4.09
N ASN A 219 -6.77 -7.67 4.42
CA ASN A 219 -7.85 -6.68 4.42
C ASN A 219 -8.35 -6.38 3.00
N ILE A 220 -7.44 -6.29 2.01
CA ILE A 220 -7.80 -6.04 0.61
C ILE A 220 -8.49 -7.26 -0.02
N LEU A 221 -7.98 -8.47 0.23
CA LEU A 221 -8.47 -9.75 -0.27
C LEU A 221 -9.76 -10.15 0.44
N GLN A 222 -9.93 -9.84 1.73
CA GLN A 222 -11.21 -10.01 2.44
C GLN A 222 -12.25 -9.03 1.92
N PHE A 223 -11.88 -7.79 1.61
CA PHE A 223 -12.79 -6.82 0.98
C PHE A 223 -13.14 -7.22 -0.47
N ALA A 224 -12.18 -7.72 -1.23
CA ALA A 224 -12.42 -8.24 -2.58
C ALA A 224 -13.29 -9.51 -2.53
N ALA A 225 -13.01 -10.42 -1.59
CA ALA A 225 -13.77 -11.64 -1.39
C ALA A 225 -15.19 -11.37 -0.87
N SER A 226 -15.38 -10.39 0.04
CA SER A 226 -16.72 -9.98 0.49
C SER A 226 -17.53 -9.36 -0.64
N SER A 227 -16.89 -8.52 -1.48
CA SER A 227 -17.51 -7.93 -2.66
C SER A 227 -17.85 -8.98 -3.72
N PHE A 228 -16.99 -9.97 -3.93
CA PHE A 228 -17.25 -11.10 -4.83
C PHE A 228 -18.37 -12.01 -4.31
N LEU A 229 -18.38 -12.32 -3.00
CA LEU A 229 -19.45 -13.08 -2.39
C LEU A 229 -20.79 -12.35 -2.50
N ALA A 230 -20.80 -11.03 -2.29
CA ALA A 230 -21.97 -10.20 -2.49
C ALA A 230 -22.47 -10.23 -3.94
N PHE A 231 -21.56 -10.18 -4.92
CA PHE A 231 -21.91 -10.37 -6.33
C PHE A 231 -22.54 -11.75 -6.59
N CYS A 232 -21.99 -12.83 -6.02
CA CYS A 232 -22.57 -14.17 -6.16
C CYS A 232 -23.96 -14.26 -5.53
N ILE A 233 -24.17 -13.65 -4.36
CA ILE A 233 -25.48 -13.57 -3.70
C ILE A 233 -26.46 -12.78 -4.58
N ASP A 234 -26.02 -11.64 -5.11
CA ASP A 234 -26.82 -10.78 -6.00
C ASP A 234 -27.27 -11.55 -7.25
N TYR A 235 -26.33 -12.16 -7.96
CA TYR A 235 -26.59 -12.86 -9.20
C TYR A 235 -27.44 -14.11 -8.99
N GLY A 236 -27.13 -14.90 -7.95
CA GLY A 236 -27.88 -16.10 -7.61
C GLY A 236 -29.31 -15.79 -7.22
N LEU A 237 -29.50 -14.83 -6.32
CA LEU A 237 -30.84 -14.44 -5.86
C LEU A 237 -31.65 -13.78 -6.98
N TYR A 238 -31.04 -12.93 -7.80
CA TYR A 238 -31.66 -12.38 -9.00
C TYR A 238 -32.13 -13.50 -9.94
N SER A 239 -31.30 -14.50 -10.20
CA SER A 239 -31.62 -15.59 -11.12
C SER A 239 -32.81 -16.42 -10.62
N VAL A 240 -32.84 -16.75 -9.33
CA VAL A 240 -33.95 -17.50 -8.72
C VAL A 240 -35.25 -16.68 -8.74
N LEU A 241 -35.18 -15.40 -8.36
CA LEU A 241 -36.36 -14.52 -8.33
C LEU A 241 -36.89 -14.22 -9.73
N ALA A 242 -36.01 -14.02 -10.72
CA ALA A 242 -36.42 -13.77 -12.10
C ALA A 242 -37.16 -14.97 -12.71
N VAL A 243 -36.76 -16.20 -12.38
CA VAL A 243 -37.46 -17.42 -12.81
C VAL A 243 -38.75 -17.63 -12.01
N GLY A 244 -38.70 -17.48 -10.68
CA GLY A 244 -39.86 -17.68 -9.81
C GLY A 244 -40.98 -16.66 -10.01
N LEU A 245 -40.65 -15.44 -10.43
CA LEU A 245 -41.59 -14.36 -10.71
C LEU A 245 -41.91 -14.23 -12.21
N ALA A 246 -41.46 -15.17 -13.06
CA ALA A 246 -41.66 -15.10 -14.51
C ALA A 246 -43.15 -15.00 -14.92
N GLY A 247 -44.06 -15.56 -14.10
CA GLY A 247 -45.51 -15.49 -14.33
C GLY A 247 -46.15 -14.10 -14.14
N LEU A 248 -45.44 -13.13 -13.59
CA LEU A 248 -45.93 -11.75 -13.38
C LEU A 248 -45.61 -10.80 -14.55
N GLY A 249 -44.99 -11.31 -15.61
CA GLY A 249 -44.50 -10.51 -16.73
C GLY A 249 -43.13 -9.88 -16.45
N THR A 250 -42.34 -9.71 -17.52
CA THR A 250 -40.95 -9.23 -17.47
C THR A 250 -40.83 -7.82 -16.89
N ASP A 251 -41.86 -6.99 -17.07
CA ASP A 251 -41.88 -5.61 -16.60
C ASP A 251 -41.95 -5.49 -15.07
N ILE A 252 -42.47 -6.52 -14.40
CA ILE A 252 -42.57 -6.57 -12.94
C ILE A 252 -41.48 -7.49 -12.37
N SER A 253 -41.24 -8.65 -12.99
CA SER A 253 -40.31 -9.65 -12.48
C SER A 253 -38.86 -9.16 -12.41
N VAL A 254 -38.38 -8.47 -13.47
CA VAL A 254 -37.00 -7.98 -13.58
C VAL A 254 -36.68 -6.90 -12.54
N PRO A 255 -37.44 -5.81 -12.40
CA PRO A 255 -37.13 -4.78 -11.41
C PRO A 255 -37.29 -5.29 -9.97
N VAL A 256 -38.32 -6.08 -9.68
CA VAL A 256 -38.53 -6.64 -8.33
C VAL A 256 -37.41 -7.61 -7.96
N ALA A 257 -37.00 -8.50 -8.86
CA ALA A 257 -35.88 -9.41 -8.64
C ALA A 257 -34.57 -8.65 -8.44
N ASN A 258 -34.30 -7.62 -9.26
CA ASN A 258 -33.07 -6.83 -9.17
C ASN A 258 -32.98 -6.04 -7.85
N ILE A 259 -34.04 -5.31 -7.47
CA ILE A 259 -34.06 -4.51 -6.25
C ILE A 259 -33.91 -5.40 -5.01
N THR A 260 -34.63 -6.53 -4.98
CA THR A 260 -34.58 -7.48 -3.87
C THR A 260 -33.19 -8.10 -3.75
N ALA A 261 -32.64 -8.60 -4.86
CA ALA A 261 -31.30 -9.20 -4.88
C ALA A 261 -30.22 -8.20 -4.43
N ARG A 262 -30.31 -6.95 -4.90
CA ARG A 262 -29.36 -5.88 -4.58
C ARG A 262 -29.42 -5.43 -3.13
N THR A 263 -30.61 -5.40 -2.56
CA THR A 263 -30.79 -5.04 -1.14
C THR A 263 -30.20 -6.12 -0.23
N VAL A 264 -30.44 -7.39 -0.55
CA VAL A 264 -29.92 -8.53 0.22
C VAL A 264 -28.41 -8.64 0.07
N SER A 265 -27.87 -8.51 -1.15
CA SER A 265 -26.43 -8.58 -1.40
C SER A 265 -25.66 -7.44 -0.73
N ALA A 266 -26.17 -6.20 -0.79
CA ALA A 266 -25.57 -5.05 -0.12
C ALA A 266 -25.57 -5.19 1.41
N SER A 267 -26.68 -5.68 1.98
CA SER A 267 -26.79 -5.93 3.43
C SER A 267 -25.83 -7.02 3.90
N ALA A 268 -25.73 -8.12 3.16
CA ALA A 268 -24.76 -9.18 3.42
C ALA A 268 -23.32 -8.67 3.31
N ASN A 269 -23.00 -7.90 2.27
CA ASN A 269 -21.67 -7.30 2.08
C ASN A 269 -21.29 -6.39 3.26
N PHE A 270 -22.22 -5.55 3.71
CA PHE A 270 -22.03 -4.67 4.86
C PHE A 270 -21.78 -5.47 6.15
N ALA A 271 -22.60 -6.50 6.42
CA ALA A 271 -22.46 -7.34 7.61
C ALA A 271 -21.12 -8.10 7.64
N ILE A 272 -20.70 -8.65 6.49
CA ILE A 272 -19.41 -9.35 6.34
C ILE A 272 -18.26 -8.38 6.53
N ASN A 273 -18.28 -7.22 5.88
CA ASN A 273 -17.22 -6.22 6.02
C ASN A 273 -17.12 -5.68 7.45
N LYS A 274 -18.25 -5.41 8.11
CA LYS A 274 -18.29 -4.97 9.51
C LYS A 274 -17.70 -6.02 10.45
N ARG A 275 -18.03 -7.31 10.26
CA ARG A 275 -17.60 -8.40 11.14
C ARG A 275 -16.16 -8.87 10.89
N PHE A 276 -15.73 -8.92 9.63
CA PHE A 276 -14.48 -9.60 9.25
C PHE A 276 -13.39 -8.68 8.72
N VAL A 277 -13.72 -7.49 8.18
CA VAL A 277 -12.77 -6.57 7.56
C VAL A 277 -12.41 -5.40 8.47
N PHE A 278 -13.40 -4.75 9.07
CA PHE A 278 -13.18 -3.50 9.80
C PHE A 278 -12.98 -3.67 11.32
N GLY A 279 -13.44 -4.79 11.91
CA GLY A 279 -13.45 -4.93 13.36
C GLY A 279 -14.28 -3.83 14.04
N ASN A 280 -14.59 -3.98 15.32
CA ASN A 280 -15.47 -3.06 16.04
C ASN A 280 -14.74 -1.74 16.39
N THR A 281 -14.42 -0.92 15.39
CA THR A 281 -13.85 0.41 15.58
C THR A 281 -14.86 1.49 15.19
N ASP A 282 -15.23 2.26 16.20
CA ASP A 282 -16.25 3.30 16.17
C ASP A 282 -15.84 4.51 15.31
N SER A 283 -16.67 4.82 14.30
CA SER A 283 -17.28 6.14 14.05
C SER A 283 -18.28 6.00 12.88
N THR A 284 -19.34 5.22 13.10
CA THR A 284 -20.13 4.57 12.03
C THR A 284 -21.23 5.40 11.36
N LEU A 285 -21.50 6.65 11.78
CA LEU A 285 -22.64 7.41 11.23
C LEU A 285 -22.30 8.36 10.07
N LYS A 286 -21.21 9.13 10.14
CA LYS A 286 -20.88 10.13 9.09
C LYS A 286 -20.32 9.52 7.80
N THR A 287 -19.63 8.39 7.91
CA THR A 287 -19.12 7.64 6.74
C THR A 287 -20.23 6.79 6.11
N GLY A 288 -21.19 6.32 6.91
CA GLY A 288 -22.31 5.48 6.43
C GLY A 288 -23.24 6.19 5.45
N THR A 289 -23.52 7.48 5.64
CA THR A 289 -24.44 8.25 4.78
C THR A 289 -23.90 8.50 3.38
N GLN A 290 -22.59 8.73 3.22
CA GLN A 290 -21.96 8.90 1.90
C GLN A 290 -21.89 7.58 1.12
N TYR A 291 -21.62 6.47 1.82
CA TYR A 291 -21.67 5.14 1.23
C TYR A 291 -23.11 4.73 0.85
N PHE A 292 -24.10 5.09 1.68
CA PHE A 292 -25.51 4.83 1.39
C PHE A 292 -26.01 5.59 0.16
N LEU A 293 -25.66 6.88 0.03
CA LEU A 293 -26.02 7.69 -1.14
C LEU A 293 -25.36 7.17 -2.42
N LEU A 294 -24.09 6.75 -2.35
CA LEU A 294 -23.41 6.13 -3.48
C LEU A 294 -24.06 4.79 -3.88
N ALA A 295 -24.38 3.95 -2.89
CA ALA A 295 -25.05 2.66 -3.11
C ALA A 295 -26.46 2.83 -3.70
N ALA A 296 -27.22 3.84 -3.24
CA ALA A 296 -28.53 4.18 -3.78
C ALA A 296 -28.44 4.68 -5.23
N GLY A 297 -27.44 5.51 -5.56
CA GLY A 297 -27.19 5.96 -6.93
C GLY A 297 -26.81 4.81 -7.87
N ILE A 298 -25.98 3.88 -7.40
CA ILE A 298 -25.60 2.68 -8.15
C ILE A 298 -26.81 1.75 -8.34
N LEU A 299 -27.66 1.57 -7.32
CA LEU A 299 -28.88 0.77 -7.40
C LEU A 299 -29.85 1.32 -8.46
N LEU A 300 -30.11 2.63 -8.43
CA LEU A 300 -30.97 3.30 -9.41
C LEU A 300 -30.40 3.19 -10.82
N GLY A 301 -29.12 3.51 -11.00
CA GLY A 301 -28.47 3.45 -12.30
C GLY A 301 -28.44 2.03 -12.87
N ASN A 302 -28.15 1.03 -12.04
CA ASN A 302 -28.14 -0.38 -12.44
C ASN A 302 -29.54 -0.84 -12.87
N THR A 303 -30.57 -0.46 -12.11
CA THR A 303 -31.96 -0.82 -12.43
C THR A 303 -32.41 -0.20 -13.76
N VAL A 304 -32.10 1.09 -13.99
CA VAL A 304 -32.45 1.78 -15.24
C VAL A 304 -31.71 1.18 -16.43
N LEU A 305 -30.40 0.93 -16.33
CA LEU A 305 -29.61 0.36 -17.41
C LEU A 305 -30.04 -1.08 -17.73
N LEU A 306 -30.31 -1.89 -16.71
CA LEU A 306 -30.79 -3.25 -16.88
C LEU A 306 -32.14 -3.29 -17.58
N SER A 307 -33.11 -2.47 -17.12
CA SER A 307 -34.42 -2.37 -17.76
C SER A 307 -34.33 -1.87 -19.20
N PHE A 308 -33.43 -0.93 -19.51
CA PHE A 308 -33.20 -0.47 -20.88
C PHE A 308 -32.64 -1.58 -21.79
N LEU A 309 -31.62 -2.31 -21.31
CA LEU A 309 -31.01 -3.39 -22.07
C LEU A 309 -31.99 -4.54 -22.36
N VAL A 310 -32.85 -4.87 -21.40
CA VAL A 310 -33.82 -5.97 -21.54
C VAL A 310 -35.05 -5.52 -22.35
N ASN A 311 -35.67 -4.40 -21.99
CA ASN A 311 -36.97 -4.00 -22.56
C ASN A 311 -36.86 -3.21 -23.86
N SER A 312 -35.77 -2.45 -24.06
CA SER A 312 -35.60 -1.61 -25.27
C SER A 312 -34.69 -2.25 -26.30
N LEU A 313 -33.65 -2.99 -25.87
CA LEU A 313 -32.68 -3.63 -26.76
C LEU A 313 -32.90 -5.15 -26.92
N GLY A 314 -33.84 -5.74 -26.19
CA GLY A 314 -34.16 -7.18 -26.28
C GLY A 314 -33.01 -8.10 -25.86
N VAL A 315 -32.02 -7.59 -25.11
CA VAL A 315 -30.88 -8.38 -24.66
C VAL A 315 -31.36 -9.39 -23.64
N ASN A 316 -30.85 -10.63 -23.72
CA ASN A 316 -31.13 -11.66 -22.73
C ASN A 316 -30.87 -11.13 -21.30
N GLN A 317 -31.85 -11.29 -20.42
CA GLN A 317 -31.82 -10.74 -19.05
C GLN A 317 -30.61 -11.16 -18.21
N PHE A 318 -30.02 -12.34 -18.44
CA PHE A 318 -28.82 -12.79 -17.75
C PHE A 318 -27.55 -12.12 -18.28
N ALA A 319 -27.45 -11.98 -19.61
CA ALA A 319 -26.36 -11.26 -20.25
C ALA A 319 -26.40 -9.76 -19.95
N ALA A 320 -27.59 -9.16 -20.00
CA ALA A 320 -27.83 -7.76 -19.65
C ALA A 320 -27.42 -7.47 -18.19
N LYS A 321 -27.74 -8.38 -17.26
CA LYS A 321 -27.32 -8.29 -15.86
C LYS A 321 -25.81 -8.29 -15.72
N LEU A 322 -25.10 -9.19 -16.40
CA LEU A 322 -23.64 -9.28 -16.32
C LEU A 322 -22.95 -8.03 -16.88
N VAL A 323 -23.42 -7.50 -18.01
CA VAL A 323 -22.92 -6.24 -18.60
C VAL A 323 -23.18 -5.04 -17.69
N THR A 324 -24.37 -4.97 -17.10
CA THR A 324 -24.75 -3.89 -16.18
C THR A 324 -23.89 -3.91 -14.92
N GLU A 325 -23.65 -5.08 -14.32
CA GLU A 325 -22.78 -5.23 -13.16
C GLU A 325 -21.34 -4.81 -13.45
N LEU A 326 -20.78 -5.24 -14.59
CA LEU A 326 -19.41 -4.86 -14.99
C LEU A 326 -19.30 -3.35 -15.23
N THR A 327 -20.30 -2.76 -15.89
CA THR A 327 -20.36 -1.32 -16.17
C THR A 327 -20.44 -0.51 -14.87
N PHE A 328 -21.34 -0.88 -13.95
CA PHE A 328 -21.48 -0.17 -12.68
C PHE A 328 -20.36 -0.46 -11.70
N PHE A 329 -19.67 -1.59 -11.81
CA PHE A 329 -18.42 -1.83 -11.10
C PHE A 329 -17.34 -0.83 -11.54
N ILE A 330 -17.16 -0.63 -12.85
CA ILE A 330 -16.21 0.34 -13.42
C ILE A 330 -16.63 1.78 -13.08
N LEU A 331 -17.91 2.12 -13.21
CA LEU A 331 -18.43 3.46 -12.88
C LEU A 331 -18.37 3.76 -11.39
N SER A 332 -18.65 2.78 -10.52
CA SER A 332 -18.49 2.91 -9.06
C SER A 332 -17.03 3.16 -8.71
N TRP A 333 -16.12 2.38 -9.32
CA TRP A 333 -14.68 2.57 -9.14
C TRP A 333 -14.22 3.95 -9.63
N ALA A 334 -14.66 4.40 -10.81
CA ALA A 334 -14.35 5.73 -11.33
C ALA A 334 -14.98 6.86 -10.49
N GLY A 335 -16.22 6.71 -10.06
CA GLY A 335 -16.95 7.67 -9.23
C GLY A 335 -16.32 7.84 -7.86
N GLN A 336 -15.92 6.75 -7.20
CA GLN A 336 -15.15 6.81 -5.96
C GLN A 336 -13.80 7.53 -6.17
N ARG A 337 -13.13 7.26 -7.29
CA ARG A 337 -11.89 7.93 -7.67
C ARG A 337 -12.05 9.43 -7.92
N PHE A 338 -13.17 9.89 -8.51
CA PHE A 338 -13.37 11.32 -8.81
C PHE A 338 -14.01 12.10 -7.65
N TRP A 339 -14.93 11.51 -6.89
CA TRP A 339 -15.77 12.22 -5.92
C TRP A 339 -15.17 12.27 -4.52
N ILE A 340 -14.47 11.21 -4.10
CA ILE A 340 -13.79 11.16 -2.80
C ILE A 340 -12.47 11.95 -2.83
N PHE A 341 -11.76 11.93 -3.96
CA PHE A 341 -10.45 12.60 -4.07
C PHE A 341 -10.53 14.09 -4.42
N ARG A 342 -11.59 14.60 -5.06
CA ARG A 342 -11.73 16.06 -5.29
C ARG A 342 -12.05 16.87 -4.03
N ARG A 343 -12.76 16.28 -3.05
CA ARG A 343 -13.17 17.01 -1.83
C ARG A 343 -12.03 17.30 -0.86
N GLN A 344 -10.90 16.61 -0.97
CA GLN A 344 -9.73 16.90 -0.13
C GLN A 344 -8.82 17.99 -0.70
N SER A 345 -8.88 18.27 -2.01
CA SER A 345 -8.14 19.38 -2.63
C SER A 345 -8.78 20.74 -2.31
N ALA A 346 -10.11 20.81 -2.26
CA ALA A 346 -10.84 22.06 -2.00
C ALA A 346 -10.77 22.52 -0.53
N HIS A 347 -10.91 21.60 0.44
CA HIS A 347 -10.81 21.95 1.86
C HIS A 347 -9.38 22.18 2.37
N ALA A 348 -8.36 21.76 1.62
CA ALA A 348 -6.96 22.04 1.95
C ALA A 348 -6.53 23.46 1.49
N CYS A 349 -7.12 23.99 0.42
CA CYS A 349 -6.90 25.37 -0.03
C CYS A 349 -7.48 26.38 0.98
N ASP A 350 -8.73 26.18 1.41
CA ASP A 350 -9.42 27.06 2.38
C ASP A 350 -8.79 27.08 3.79
N ARG A 351 -8.06 26.02 4.19
CA ARG A 351 -7.36 25.98 5.49
C ARG A 351 -5.93 26.54 5.44
N ALA A 352 -5.29 26.53 4.26
CA ALA A 352 -3.98 27.12 4.09
C ALA A 352 -4.05 28.66 4.05
N GLU A 353 -5.12 29.22 3.48
CA GLU A 353 -5.39 30.68 3.54
C GLU A 353 -5.75 31.15 4.95
N LYS A 354 -6.52 30.37 5.71
CA LYS A 354 -6.94 30.76 7.09
C LYS A 354 -5.89 30.54 8.19
N SER A 355 -4.74 29.97 7.87
CA SER A 355 -3.63 29.81 8.83
C SER A 355 -2.49 30.82 8.62
N GLN A 356 -2.69 31.80 7.74
CA GLN A 356 -1.75 32.90 7.47
C GLN A 356 -2.27 34.27 7.92
N ASP A 357 -3.46 34.33 8.53
CA ASP A 357 -4.01 35.52 9.19
C ASP A 357 -3.90 35.43 10.72
#